data_AF-A0A550H985-F1
#
_entry.id   AF-A0A550H985-F1
#
_cell.length_a   1.000
_cell.length_b   1.000
_cell.length_c   1.000
_cell.angle_alpha   90.00
_cell.angle_beta   90.00
_cell.angle_gamma   90.00
#
_symmetry.space_group_name_H-M   'P 1'
#
loop_
_entity.id
_entity.type
_entity.pdbx_description
1 polymer ?
#
loop_
_entity_poly.entity_id
_entity_poly.type
_entity_poly.pdbx_seq_one_letter_code
_entity_poly.pdbx_strand_id
1 'polypeptide(L)'
;MDACWRGGPDREGVPGGLSEQGVGKYLRRWGLSFQRPDKWAVEQNLEAVRVWREETWPAIRAKAKAEGGEVLFADQVGIRSDQVTGRTWGAKGC
;
A
#
# COMPACT_ATOMS: atom_id res chain seq x y z
N MET A 1 -2.77 -23.83 23.72
CA MET A 1 -3.86 -24.25 22.80
C MET A 1 -3.74 -23.42 21.52
N ASP A 2 -2.58 -23.36 20.88
CA ASP A 2 -1.97 -24.41 20.05
C ASP A 2 -2.88 -24.89 18.93
N ALA A 3 -2.79 -24.21 17.79
CA ALA A 3 -2.95 -24.84 16.48
C ALA A 3 -1.99 -24.13 15.51
N CYS A 4 -0.78 -24.71 15.41
CA CYS A 4 0.20 -24.44 14.38
C CYS A 4 -0.45 -24.48 13.00
N TRP A 5 -0.42 -23.38 12.25
CA TRP A 5 -0.36 -23.47 10.79
C TRP A 5 1.12 -23.59 10.39
N ARG A 6 1.67 -24.78 10.64
CA ARG A 6 2.94 -25.22 10.04
C ARG A 6 2.66 -25.59 8.58
N GLY A 7 3.53 -25.14 7.68
CA GLY A 7 3.44 -25.42 6.25
C GLY A 7 3.27 -26.91 5.95
N GLY A 8 2.31 -27.19 5.06
CA GLY A 8 2.16 -28.48 4.36
C GLY A 8 2.66 -28.34 2.91
N PRO A 9 3.37 -29.35 2.37
CA PRO A 9 4.14 -29.22 1.13
C PRO A 9 3.39 -29.74 -0.10
N ASP A 10 2.24 -29.21 -0.47
CA ASP A 10 1.53 -29.71 -1.66
C ASP A 10 1.53 -28.66 -2.78
N ARG A 11 2.67 -28.61 -3.50
CA ARG A 11 2.75 -28.07 -4.87
C ARG A 11 2.27 -29.13 -5.87
N GLU A 12 1.09 -29.68 -5.63
CA GLU A 12 0.46 -30.60 -6.57
C GLU A 12 -0.58 -29.81 -7.36
N GLY A 13 -0.23 -29.51 -8.62
CA GLY A 13 -1.09 -28.74 -9.51
C GLY A 13 -2.42 -29.46 -9.71
N VAL A 14 -3.51 -28.81 -9.30
CA VAL A 14 -4.88 -29.26 -9.58
C VAL A 14 -5.06 -29.31 -11.12
N PRO A 15 -5.26 -30.49 -11.74
CA PRO A 15 -5.50 -30.57 -13.17
C PRO A 15 -6.93 -30.10 -13.44
N GLY A 16 -7.05 -28.94 -14.10
CA GLY A 16 -8.35 -28.34 -14.47
C GLY A 16 -8.70 -27.06 -13.71
N GLY A 17 -7.89 -26.63 -12.74
CA GLY A 17 -8.04 -25.33 -12.09
C GLY A 17 -7.43 -24.20 -12.94
N LEU A 18 -8.16 -23.08 -13.10
CA LEU A 18 -7.57 -21.87 -13.66
C LEU A 18 -6.45 -21.38 -12.74
N SER A 19 -5.25 -21.18 -13.28
CA SER A 19 -4.15 -20.54 -12.54
C SER A 19 -4.51 -19.10 -12.20
N GLU A 20 -3.91 -18.54 -11.15
CA GLU A 20 -4.13 -17.14 -10.74
C GLU A 20 -3.90 -16.16 -11.91
N GLN A 21 -2.91 -16.45 -12.75
CA GLN A 21 -2.60 -15.70 -13.97
C GLN A 21 -3.71 -15.85 -15.03
N GLY A 22 -4.31 -17.04 -15.15
CA GLY A 22 -5.45 -17.30 -16.03
C GLY A 22 -6.68 -16.53 -15.60
N VAL A 23 -7.02 -16.56 -14.31
CA VAL A 23 -8.12 -15.77 -13.73
C VAL A 23 -7.90 -14.26 -13.99
N GLY A 24 -6.68 -13.75 -13.77
CA GLY A 24 -6.35 -12.35 -14.03
C GLY A 24 -6.55 -11.91 -15.49
N LYS A 25 -6.35 -12.80 -16.47
CA LYS A 25 -6.62 -12.50 -17.89
C LYS A 25 -8.12 -12.37 -18.17
N TYR A 26 -8.96 -13.22 -17.57
CA TYR A 26 -10.41 -13.15 -17.72
C TYR A 26 -11.00 -11.90 -17.06
N LEU A 27 -10.54 -11.56 -15.85
CA LEU A 27 -11.00 -10.35 -15.14
C LEU A 27 -10.69 -9.08 -15.94
N ARG A 28 -9.52 -8.98 -16.56
CA ARG A 28 -9.19 -7.87 -17.49
C ARG A 28 -10.10 -7.83 -18.72
N ARG A 29 -10.43 -9.00 -19.29
CA ARG A 29 -11.34 -9.09 -20.45
C ARG A 29 -12.76 -8.61 -20.10
N TRP A 30 -13.18 -8.80 -18.86
CA TRP A 30 -14.45 -8.27 -18.34
C TRP A 30 -14.38 -6.82 -17.87
N GLY A 31 -13.27 -6.11 -18.12
CA GLY A 31 -13.14 -4.69 -17.82
C GLY A 31 -12.76 -4.37 -16.38
N LEU A 32 -12.40 -5.39 -15.58
CA LEU A 32 -11.89 -5.18 -14.22
C LEU A 32 -10.40 -4.90 -14.26
N SER A 33 -9.95 -3.98 -13.40
CA SER A 33 -8.55 -3.69 -13.20
C SER A 33 -8.11 -4.01 -11.79
N PHE A 34 -6.79 -4.22 -11.68
CA PHE A 34 -6.11 -4.31 -10.40
C PHE A 34 -6.27 -2.98 -9.67
N GLN A 35 -6.99 -2.98 -8.55
CA GLN A 35 -7.11 -1.80 -7.70
C GLN A 35 -6.07 -1.85 -6.60
N ARG A 36 -5.38 -0.72 -6.43
CA ARG A 36 -4.52 -0.52 -5.28
C ARG A 36 -5.41 0.10 -4.20
N PRO A 37 -5.58 -0.55 -3.04
CA PRO A 37 -6.34 0.03 -1.94
C PRO A 37 -5.83 1.43 -1.63
N ASP A 38 -6.75 2.32 -1.28
CA ASP A 38 -6.43 3.68 -0.90
C ASP A 38 -5.38 3.69 0.21
N LYS A 39 -4.37 4.55 0.04
CA LYS A 39 -3.20 4.60 0.93
C LYS A 39 -3.42 5.48 2.16
N TRP A 40 -4.61 6.04 2.34
CA TRP A 40 -4.86 6.93 3.45
C TRP A 40 -4.81 6.16 4.76
N ALA A 41 -4.09 6.71 5.73
CA ALA A 41 -4.12 6.18 7.07
C ALA A 41 -5.54 6.40 7.62
N VAL A 42 -6.18 5.34 8.08
CA VAL A 42 -7.55 5.40 8.64
C VAL A 42 -7.62 6.36 9.82
N GLU A 43 -6.52 6.48 10.58
CA GLU A 43 -6.38 7.35 11.75
C GLU A 43 -5.93 8.78 11.39
N GLN A 44 -5.85 9.14 10.10
CA GLN A 44 -5.37 10.45 9.67
C GLN A 44 -6.29 11.57 10.16
N ASN A 45 -5.74 12.47 10.98
CA ASN A 45 -6.41 13.69 11.38
C ASN A 45 -6.25 14.76 10.29
N LEU A 46 -7.34 15.02 9.54
CA LEU A 46 -7.35 16.00 8.44
C LEU A 46 -7.02 17.43 8.90
N GLU A 47 -7.41 17.81 10.11
CA GLU A 47 -7.13 19.13 10.68
C GLU A 47 -5.63 19.29 10.93
N ALA A 48 -5.01 18.30 11.56
CA ALA A 48 -3.56 18.30 11.81
C ALA A 48 -2.76 18.34 10.50
N VAL A 49 -3.23 17.63 9.46
CA VAL A 49 -2.61 17.67 8.13
C VAL A 49 -2.72 19.05 7.49
N ARG A 50 -3.88 19.73 7.63
CA ARG A 50 -4.07 21.08 7.11
C ARG A 50 -3.14 22.07 7.80
N VAL A 51 -3.14 22.11 9.14
CA VAL A 51 -2.28 22.99 9.95
C VAL A 51 -0.81 22.76 9.61
N TRP A 52 -0.38 21.50 9.52
CA TRP A 52 1.01 21.21 9.19
C TRP A 52 1.40 21.74 7.80
N ARG A 53 0.52 21.57 6.81
CA ARG A 53 0.76 21.98 5.42
C ARG A 53 0.71 23.50 5.22
N GLU A 54 -0.22 24.17 5.86
CA GLU A 54 -0.48 25.61 5.66
C GLU A 54 0.38 26.49 6.57
N GLU A 55 0.70 26.02 7.77
CA GLU A 55 1.37 26.84 8.79
C GLU A 55 2.77 26.32 9.11
N THR A 56 2.87 25.05 9.53
CA THR A 56 4.11 24.51 10.09
C THR A 56 5.21 24.37 9.04
N TRP A 57 4.89 23.81 7.88
CA TRP A 57 5.86 23.57 6.82
C TRP A 57 6.46 24.86 6.23
N PRO A 58 5.64 25.88 5.86
CA PRO A 58 6.19 27.15 5.39
C PRO A 58 7.11 27.81 6.42
N ALA A 59 6.79 27.74 7.71
CA ALA A 59 7.63 28.30 8.78
C ALA A 59 8.99 27.59 8.88
N ILE A 60 9.00 26.24 8.89
CA ILE A 60 10.24 25.45 8.90
C ILE A 60 11.10 25.76 7.67
N ARG A 61 10.47 25.81 6.48
CA ARG A 61 11.17 26.12 5.23
C ARG A 61 11.77 27.52 5.22
N ALA A 62 11.04 28.52 5.70
CA ALA A 62 11.54 29.89 5.79
C ALA A 62 12.73 30.00 6.75
N LYS A 63 12.66 29.35 7.90
CA LYS A 63 13.76 29.27 8.87
C LYS A 63 15.00 28.61 8.27
N ALA A 64 14.84 27.44 7.64
CA ALA A 64 15.93 26.74 6.98
C ALA A 64 16.60 27.61 5.90
N LYS A 65 15.82 28.33 5.09
CA LYS A 65 16.35 29.26 4.09
C LYS A 65 17.13 30.42 4.72
N ALA A 66 16.66 30.98 5.83
CA ALA A 66 17.33 32.08 6.52
C ALA A 66 18.68 31.64 7.15
N GLU A 67 18.75 30.40 7.64
CA GLU A 67 19.93 29.82 8.28
C GLU A 67 20.87 29.13 7.27
N GLY A 68 20.50 29.06 5.99
CA GLY A 68 21.24 28.31 4.97
C GLY A 68 21.24 26.80 5.19
N GLY A 69 20.28 26.28 5.96
CA GLY A 69 20.14 24.87 6.31
C GLY A 69 19.33 24.07 5.30
N GLU A 70 19.61 22.77 5.23
CA GLU A 70 18.87 21.81 4.42
C GLU A 70 17.85 21.06 5.28
N VAL A 71 16.64 20.82 4.76
CA VAL A 71 15.61 20.04 5.44
C VAL A 71 15.53 18.64 4.84
N LEU A 72 15.85 17.64 5.66
CA LEU A 72 15.81 16.23 5.29
C LEU A 72 14.62 15.56 5.99
N PHE A 73 13.83 14.80 5.24
CA PHE A 73 12.79 13.93 5.80
C PHE A 73 13.30 12.50 5.82
N ALA A 74 13.21 11.86 6.99
CA ALA A 74 13.54 10.46 7.18
C ALA A 74 12.30 9.72 7.69
N ASP A 75 12.09 8.52 7.18
CA ASP A 75 11.03 7.61 7.61
C ASP A 75 11.61 6.20 7.79
N GLN A 76 10.98 5.40 8.65
CA GLN A 76 11.37 4.01 8.85
C GLN A 76 10.48 3.09 8.02
N VAL A 77 11.10 2.24 7.22
CA VAL A 77 10.39 1.23 6.42
C VAL A 77 10.49 -0.12 7.09
N GLY A 78 9.34 -0.75 7.36
CA GLY A 78 9.28 -2.15 7.74
C GLY A 78 9.48 -3.06 6.53
N ILE A 79 10.46 -3.97 6.60
CA ILE A 79 10.66 -4.99 5.57
C ILE A 79 9.88 -6.25 5.98
N ARG A 80 9.01 -6.72 5.09
CA ARG A 80 8.33 -8.02 5.18
C ARG A 80 8.64 -8.84 3.95
N SER A 81 8.84 -10.14 4.15
CA SER A 81 9.12 -11.10 3.06
C SER A 81 7.85 -11.55 2.33
N ASP A 82 6.69 -11.39 2.94
CA ASP A 82 5.40 -11.76 2.38
C ASP A 82 4.71 -10.58 1.67
N GLN A 83 3.88 -10.89 0.68
CA GLN A 83 3.17 -9.85 -0.09
C GLN A 83 1.96 -9.32 0.70
N VAL A 84 2.14 -8.13 1.30
CA VAL A 84 1.18 -7.52 2.23
C VAL A 84 0.07 -6.71 1.55
N THR A 85 0.20 -6.42 0.26
CA THR A 85 -0.84 -5.70 -0.49
C THR A 85 -1.96 -6.65 -0.87
N GLY A 86 -3.16 -6.42 -0.32
CA GLY A 86 -4.38 -7.09 -0.77
C GLY A 86 -4.55 -6.94 -2.28
N ARG A 87 -4.85 -8.05 -2.97
CA ARG A 87 -5.12 -8.08 -4.41
C ARG A 87 -6.63 -7.99 -4.60
N THR A 88 -7.15 -6.79 -4.88
CA THR A 88 -8.57 -6.62 -5.21
C THR A 88 -8.74 -6.27 -6.69
N TRP A 89 -9.79 -6.83 -7.29
CA TRP A 89 -10.19 -6.55 -8.67
C TRP A 89 -11.50 -5.77 -8.62
N GLY A 90 -11.55 -4.63 -9.30
CA GLY A 90 -12.72 -3.76 -9.33
C GLY A 90 -12.85 -3.04 -10.67
N ALA A 91 -13.97 -2.34 -10.88
CA ALA A 91 -14.12 -1.48 -12.04
C ALA A 91 -13.00 -0.42 -12.05
N LYS A 92 -12.59 0.02 -13.24
CA LYS A 92 -11.45 0.92 -13.39
C LYS A 92 -11.71 2.27 -12.72
N GLY A 93 -10.82 2.68 -11.82
CA GLY A 93 -10.92 3.95 -11.08
C GLY A 93 -11.68 3.89 -9.75
N CYS A 94 -11.97 2.70 -9.24
CA CYS A 94 -12.56 2.46 -7.92
C CYS A 94 -11.53 2.16 -6.85
#